data_AF-A0A1E3LMT1-F1
#
_entry.id   AF-A0A1E3LMT1-F1
#
_cell.length_a   1.000
_cell.length_b   1.000
_cell.length_c   1.000
_cell.angle_alpha   90.00
_cell.angle_beta   90.00
_cell.angle_gamma   90.00
#
_symmetry.space_group_name_H-M   'P 1'
#
loop_
_entity.id
_entity.type
_entity.pdbx_description
1 polymer ?
#
loop_
_entity_poly.entity_id
_entity_poly.type
_entity_poly.pdbx_seq_one_letter_code
_entity_poly.pdbx_strand_id
1 'polypeptide(L)'
;MEFARLLSQQISYAQAAERLEVDYSAIANWTARFRQWLLQLDPTGAWESRVRIGVKPKPDVPCPRCGVREVRFHGFDSQSGERRLSCSICNAVFQLRVVADALELVEAYDPAIASGRLQPSRYDDR
;
A
#
# COMPACT_ATOMS: atom_id res chain seq x y z
N MET A 1 -20.57 -3.22 14.40
CA MET A 1 -19.44 -3.92 13.74
C MET A 1 -18.25 -2.97 13.70
N GLU A 2 -17.27 -3.14 14.58
CA GLU A 2 -16.11 -2.23 14.65
C GLU A 2 -15.17 -2.35 13.44
N PHE A 3 -15.03 -3.53 12.82
CA PHE A 3 -14.23 -3.71 11.61
C PHE A 3 -14.66 -2.79 10.45
N ALA A 4 -15.96 -2.65 10.21
CA ALA A 4 -16.49 -1.84 9.12
C ALA A 4 -16.09 -0.36 9.23
N ARG A 5 -15.92 0.15 10.46
CA ARG A 5 -15.47 1.53 10.72
C ARG A 5 -14.00 1.75 10.40
N LEU A 6 -13.20 0.68 10.38
CA LEU A 6 -11.78 0.75 10.07
C LEU A 6 -11.51 0.70 8.55
N LEU A 7 -12.45 0.20 7.75
CA LEU A 7 -12.25 -0.03 6.32
C LEU A 7 -11.76 1.20 5.56
N SER A 8 -12.31 2.39 5.83
CA SER A 8 -11.93 3.63 5.17
C SER A 8 -10.71 4.33 5.78
N GLN A 9 -10.19 3.82 6.90
CA GLN A 9 -9.04 4.42 7.59
C GLN A 9 -7.75 3.91 6.98
N GLN A 10 -6.82 4.82 6.68
CA GLN A 10 -5.47 4.46 6.23
C GLN A 10 -4.58 4.06 7.42
N ILE A 11 -4.95 2.96 8.09
CA ILE A 11 -4.17 2.33 9.17
C ILE A 11 -3.61 0.98 8.70
N SER A 12 -2.52 0.52 9.30
CA SER A 12 -1.96 -0.79 8.97
C SER A 12 -2.87 -1.93 9.47
N TYR A 13 -2.76 -3.11 8.86
CA TYR A 13 -3.41 -4.33 9.37
C TYR A 13 -2.98 -4.67 10.79
N ALA A 14 -1.73 -4.37 11.18
CA ALA A 14 -1.25 -4.59 12.55
C ALA A 14 -1.99 -3.69 13.56
N GLN A 15 -2.14 -2.39 13.25
CA GLN A 15 -2.90 -1.47 14.10
C GLN A 15 -4.39 -1.84 14.19
N ALA A 16 -4.98 -2.32 13.09
CA ALA A 16 -6.36 -2.78 13.10
C ALA A 16 -6.54 -4.08 13.90
N ALA A 17 -5.58 -5.01 13.80
CA ALA A 17 -5.55 -6.25 14.56
C ALA A 17 -5.47 -5.97 16.06
N GLU A 18 -4.60 -5.05 16.46
CA GLU A 18 -4.47 -4.56 17.83
C GLU A 18 -5.79 -3.95 18.34
N ARG A 19 -6.41 -3.04 17.57
CA ARG A 19 -7.68 -2.38 17.97
C ARG A 19 -8.86 -3.33 18.11
N LEU A 20 -8.87 -4.43 17.36
CA LEU A 20 -9.95 -5.40 17.37
C LEU A 20 -9.63 -6.65 18.20
N GLU A 21 -8.42 -6.72 18.79
CA GLU A 21 -7.92 -7.87 19.56
C GLU A 21 -8.00 -9.19 18.77
N VAL A 22 -7.61 -9.15 17.51
CA VAL A 22 -7.58 -10.31 16.61
C VAL A 22 -6.23 -10.45 15.92
N ASP A 23 -6.01 -11.61 15.29
CA ASP A 23 -4.80 -11.83 14.51
C ASP A 23 -4.73 -10.96 13.26
N TYR A 24 -3.50 -10.58 12.89
CA TYR A 24 -3.20 -9.92 11.62
C TYR A 24 -3.81 -10.64 10.41
N SER A 25 -3.74 -11.97 10.42
CA SER A 25 -4.27 -12.82 9.34
C SER A 25 -5.79 -12.69 9.22
N ALA A 26 -6.51 -12.52 10.33
CA ALA A 26 -7.96 -12.28 10.33
C ALA A 26 -8.27 -10.97 9.62
N ILE A 27 -7.61 -9.86 9.97
CA ILE A 27 -7.79 -8.57 9.31
C ILE A 27 -7.47 -8.66 7.82
N ALA A 28 -6.36 -9.31 7.45
CA ALA A 28 -5.96 -9.44 6.06
C ALA A 28 -7.00 -10.24 5.24
N ASN A 29 -7.50 -11.34 5.80
CA ASN A 29 -8.50 -12.19 5.15
C ASN A 29 -9.87 -11.49 5.05
N TRP A 30 -10.33 -10.83 6.11
CA TRP A 30 -11.58 -10.09 6.11
C TRP A 30 -11.54 -8.92 5.12
N THR A 31 -10.44 -8.18 5.09
CA THR A 31 -10.26 -7.06 4.14
C THR A 31 -10.32 -7.57 2.70
N ALA A 32 -9.58 -8.64 2.37
CA ALA A 32 -9.61 -9.23 1.03
C ALA A 32 -11.01 -9.70 0.64
N ARG A 33 -11.71 -10.41 1.53
CA ARG A 33 -13.07 -10.92 1.30
C ARG A 33 -14.08 -9.79 1.14
N PHE A 34 -13.96 -8.73 1.94
CA PHE A 34 -14.84 -7.57 1.87
C PHE A 34 -14.66 -6.81 0.56
N ARG A 35 -13.41 -6.63 0.11
CA ARG A 35 -13.10 -6.01 -1.19
C ARG A 35 -13.66 -6.85 -2.36
N GLN A 36 -13.50 -8.17 -2.32
CA GLN A 36 -14.13 -9.07 -3.30
C GLN A 36 -15.65 -8.92 -3.33
N TRP A 37 -16.27 -8.86 -2.16
CA TRP A 37 -17.72 -8.68 -2.06
C TRP A 37 -18.18 -7.32 -2.59
N LEU A 38 -17.45 -6.23 -2.31
CA LEU A 38 -17.74 -4.91 -2.87
C LEU A 38 -17.65 -4.89 -4.39
N LEU A 39 -16.66 -5.56 -4.99
CA LEU A 39 -16.54 -5.64 -6.46
C LEU A 39 -17.67 -6.45 -7.11
N GLN A 40 -18.23 -7.44 -6.40
CA GLN A 40 -19.41 -8.16 -6.88
C GLN A 40 -20.67 -7.29 -6.85
N LEU A 41 -20.79 -6.42 -5.84
CA LEU A 41 -21.94 -5.51 -5.68
C LEU A 41 -21.84 -4.27 -6.59
N ASP A 42 -20.65 -3.72 -6.74
CA ASP A 42 -20.34 -2.56 -7.56
C ASP A 42 -19.12 -2.86 -8.44
N PRO A 43 -19.33 -3.39 -9.65
CA PRO A 43 -18.26 -3.70 -10.59
C PRO A 43 -17.45 -2.48 -11.06
N THR A 44 -17.92 -1.25 -10.79
CA THR A 44 -17.16 -0.04 -11.13
C THR A 44 -15.96 0.20 -10.21
N GLY A 45 -15.93 -0.45 -9.04
CA GLY A 45 -14.88 -0.29 -8.03
C GLY A 45 -14.99 0.99 -7.19
N ALA A 46 -16.07 1.78 -7.34
CA ALA A 46 -16.21 3.05 -6.65
C ALA A 46 -16.31 2.87 -5.12
N TRP A 47 -16.89 1.76 -4.65
CA TRP A 47 -16.91 1.43 -3.21
C TRP A 47 -15.65 0.72 -2.74
N GLU A 48 -15.08 -0.17 -3.55
CA GLU A 48 -13.88 -0.93 -3.19
C GLU A 48 -12.67 -0.01 -3.01
N SER A 49 -12.50 0.99 -3.88
CA SER A 49 -11.43 1.99 -3.79
C SER A 49 -11.45 2.82 -2.49
N ARG A 50 -12.59 2.86 -1.77
CA ARG A 50 -12.70 3.53 -0.46
C ARG A 50 -12.17 2.68 0.69
N VAL A 51 -11.83 1.42 0.46
CA VAL A 51 -11.18 0.56 1.47
C VAL A 51 -9.68 0.90 1.52
N ARG A 52 -9.28 1.59 2.59
CA ARG A 52 -7.92 2.10 2.82
C ARG A 52 -7.14 1.35 3.90
N ILE A 53 -7.81 0.54 4.73
CA ILE A 53 -7.13 -0.28 5.73
C ILE A 53 -6.07 -1.17 5.07
N GLY A 54 -4.87 -1.20 5.65
CA GLY A 54 -3.72 -1.94 5.14
C GLY A 54 -3.03 -1.33 3.93
N VAL A 55 -3.66 -0.43 3.20
CA VAL A 55 -3.07 0.23 2.02
C VAL A 55 -1.90 1.09 2.48
N LYS A 56 -0.71 0.80 1.95
CA LYS A 56 0.50 1.59 2.24
C LYS A 56 0.75 2.60 1.12
N PRO A 57 1.18 3.82 1.44
CA PRO A 57 1.66 4.76 0.44
C PRO A 57 2.91 4.19 -0.25
N LYS A 58 2.97 4.33 -1.56
CA LYS A 58 4.12 4.07 -2.42
C LYS A 58 4.72 5.43 -2.82
N PRO A 59 6.04 5.60 -2.79
CA PRO A 59 6.67 6.77 -3.35
C PRO A 59 6.60 6.71 -4.89
N ASP A 60 6.00 7.71 -5.51
CA ASP A 60 6.06 7.94 -6.95
C ASP A 60 7.12 8.99 -7.26
N VAL A 61 8.34 8.52 -7.50
CA VAL A 61 9.52 9.34 -7.80
C VAL A 61 10.35 8.67 -8.88
N PRO A 62 10.95 9.43 -9.81
CA PRO A 62 11.92 8.84 -10.72
C PRO A 62 13.15 8.37 -9.94
N CYS A 63 13.61 7.16 -10.23
CA CYS A 63 14.89 6.70 -9.71
C CYS A 63 16.01 7.63 -10.22
N PRO A 64 16.88 8.18 -9.36
CA PRO A 64 17.96 9.07 -9.79
C PRO A 64 19.02 8.36 -10.64
N ARG A 65 18.99 7.02 -10.69
CA ARG A 65 19.93 6.21 -11.49
C ARG A 65 19.39 5.83 -12.87
N CYS A 66 18.15 5.41 -12.98
CA CYS A 66 17.59 4.89 -14.24
C CYS A 66 16.27 5.54 -14.67
N GLY A 67 15.78 6.55 -13.95
CA GLY A 67 14.60 7.35 -14.30
C GLY A 67 13.23 6.68 -14.10
N VAL A 68 13.16 5.36 -13.99
CA VAL A 68 11.88 4.64 -13.81
C VAL A 68 11.23 4.95 -12.45
N ARG A 69 9.90 4.98 -12.41
CA ARG A 69 9.09 5.31 -11.21
C ARG A 69 8.69 4.09 -10.38
N GLU A 70 9.46 3.01 -10.50
CA GLU A 70 9.29 1.79 -9.71
C GLU A 70 10.16 1.82 -8.44
N VAL A 71 9.82 2.74 -7.54
CA VAL A 71 10.53 3.00 -6.29
C VAL A 71 9.69 2.57 -5.09
N ARG A 72 10.35 2.07 -4.04
CA ARG A 72 9.73 1.66 -2.78
C ARG A 72 10.51 2.17 -1.57
N PHE A 73 9.85 2.31 -0.44
CA PHE A 73 10.55 2.56 0.83
C PHE A 73 11.44 1.38 1.21
N HIS A 74 12.68 1.66 1.62
CA HIS A 74 13.70 0.68 1.97
C HIS A 74 14.11 0.72 3.45
N GLY A 75 13.45 1.55 4.26
CA GLY A 75 13.72 1.71 5.69
C GLY A 75 14.50 2.99 5.97
N PHE A 76 15.39 2.95 6.96
CA PHE A 76 16.19 4.09 7.38
C PHE A 76 17.68 3.77 7.27
N ASP A 77 18.49 4.79 7.05
CA ASP A 77 19.93 4.73 7.20
C ASP A 77 20.27 4.69 8.70
N SER A 78 21.13 3.77 9.12
CA SER A 78 21.41 3.55 10.54
C SER A 78 22.28 4.64 11.17
N GLN A 79 23.02 5.40 10.38
CA GLN A 79 23.91 6.45 10.88
C GLN A 79 23.21 7.79 10.92
N SER A 80 22.59 8.18 9.80
CA SER A 80 21.92 9.47 9.65
C SER A 80 20.45 9.45 10.10
N GLY A 81 19.85 8.27 10.28
CA GLY A 81 18.42 8.14 10.55
C GLY A 81 17.53 8.50 9.36
N GLU A 82 18.11 8.80 8.20
CA GLU A 82 17.34 9.27 7.05
C GLU A 82 16.57 8.16 6.35
N ARG A 83 15.36 8.48 5.88
CA ARG A 83 14.54 7.57 5.11
C ARG A 83 15.26 7.18 3.81
N ARG A 84 15.31 5.88 3.52
CA ARG A 84 15.87 5.33 2.28
C ARG A 84 14.78 4.80 1.36
N LEU A 85 15.08 4.88 0.08
CA LEU A 85 14.30 4.36 -1.03
C LEU A 85 15.13 3.31 -1.78
N SER A 86 14.47 2.36 -2.44
CA SER A 86 15.10 1.43 -3.36
C SER A 86 14.31 1.36 -4.67
N CYS A 87 15.01 1.34 -5.80
CA CYS A 87 14.40 1.07 -7.11
C CYS A 87 14.26 -0.44 -7.34
N SER A 88 13.07 -0.91 -7.71
CA SER A 88 12.78 -2.32 -7.98
C SER A 88 13.36 -2.82 -9.31
N ILE A 89 13.80 -1.91 -10.19
CA ILE A 89 14.33 -2.23 -11.52
C ILE A 89 15.85 -2.31 -11.52
N CYS A 90 16.54 -1.25 -11.07
CA CYS A 90 18.01 -1.21 -11.08
C CYS A 90 18.66 -1.47 -9.73
N ASN A 91 17.86 -1.76 -8.69
CA ASN A 91 18.28 -2.02 -7.31
C ASN A 91 19.08 -0.88 -6.64
N ALA A 92 19.06 0.33 -7.21
CA ALA A 92 19.68 1.50 -6.58
C ALA A 92 19.00 1.80 -5.24
N VAL A 93 19.80 1.98 -4.20
CA VAL A 93 19.37 2.47 -2.88
C VAL A 93 19.86 3.89 -2.72
N PHE A 94 18.97 4.80 -2.34
CA PHE A 94 19.26 6.23 -2.20
C PHE A 94 18.41 6.83 -1.08
N GLN A 95 18.85 7.96 -0.53
CA GLN A 95 18.11 8.66 0.51
C GLN A 95 16.92 9.41 -0.08
N LEU A 96 15.82 9.50 0.67
CA LEU A 96 14.61 10.23 0.29
C LEU A 96 14.92 11.68 -0.08
N ARG A 97 15.85 12.33 0.64
CA ARG A 97 16.25 13.72 0.40
C ARG A 97 16.78 13.98 -1.01
N VAL A 98 17.33 12.97 -1.68
CA VAL A 98 17.86 13.09 -3.06
C VAL A 98 16.74 13.40 -4.06
N VAL A 99 15.51 12.99 -3.75
CA VAL A 99 14.35 13.11 -4.64
C VAL A 99 13.17 13.79 -3.95
N ALA A 100 13.42 14.50 -2.83
CA ALA A 100 12.35 15.05 -1.99
C ALA A 100 11.45 16.02 -2.75
N ASP A 101 12.02 16.86 -3.61
CA ASP A 101 11.27 17.86 -4.39
C ASP A 101 10.35 17.23 -5.45
N ALA A 102 10.60 15.97 -5.83
CA ALA A 102 9.80 15.22 -6.79
C ALA A 102 8.89 14.18 -6.11
N LEU A 103 8.86 14.11 -4.78
CA LEU A 103 8.15 13.08 -4.03
C LEU A 103 6.65 13.29 -4.03
N GLU A 104 5.95 12.43 -4.76
CA GLU A 104 4.53 12.21 -4.61
C GLU A 104 4.27 10.88 -3.90
N LEU A 105 3.28 10.84 -3.00
CA LEU A 105 2.84 9.61 -2.36
C LEU A 105 1.56 9.14 -3.03
N VAL A 106 1.65 8.00 -3.72
CA VAL A 106 0.51 7.36 -4.36
C VAL A 106 0.05 6.16 -3.54
N GLU A 107 -1.26 5.92 -3.49
CA GLU A 107 -1.83 4.75 -2.83
C GLU A 107 -1.69 3.54 -3.74
N ALA A 108 -0.58 2.78 -3.63
CA ALA A 108 -0.32 1.71 -4.59
C ALA A 108 0.15 0.39 -3.98
N TYR A 109 0.13 0.24 -2.65
CA TYR A 109 0.44 -1.05 -2.03
C TYR A 109 -0.74 -1.55 -1.20
N ASP A 110 -1.57 -2.38 -1.83
CA ASP A 110 -2.55 -3.19 -1.12
C ASP A 110 -1.93 -4.55 -0.75
N PRO A 111 -1.71 -4.85 0.55
CA PRO A 111 -1.20 -6.15 0.97
C PRO A 111 -2.14 -7.30 0.60
N ALA A 112 -3.44 -7.06 0.41
CA ALA A 112 -4.36 -8.08 -0.07
C ALA A 112 -4.00 -8.52 -1.50
N ILE A 113 -3.63 -7.59 -2.38
CA ILE A 113 -3.17 -7.87 -3.74
C ILE A 113 -1.77 -8.50 -3.72
N ALA A 114 -0.82 -7.87 -3.01
CA ALA A 114 0.57 -8.33 -2.98
C ALA A 114 0.74 -9.75 -2.42
N SER A 115 -0.18 -10.19 -1.56
CA SER A 115 -0.19 -11.55 -1.01
C SER A 115 -1.04 -12.56 -1.78
N GLY A 116 -1.64 -12.15 -2.91
CA GLY A 116 -2.53 -13.00 -3.72
C GLY A 116 -3.89 -13.30 -3.09
N ARG A 117 -4.23 -12.66 -1.97
CA ARG A 117 -5.54 -12.83 -1.30
C ARG A 117 -6.67 -12.15 -2.07
N LEU A 118 -6.35 -11.07 -2.77
CA LEU A 118 -7.20 -10.39 -3.73
C LEU A 118 -6.50 -10.48 -5.09
N GLN A 119 -7.19 -11.02 -6.10
CA GLN A 119 -6.71 -10.86 -7.46
C GLN A 119 -6.95 -9.41 -7.87
N PRO A 120 -5.96 -8.71 -8.46
CA PRO A 120 -6.22 -7.39 -9.01
C PRO A 120 -7.31 -7.54 -10.07
N SER A 121 -8.49 -6.94 -9.85
CA SER A 121 -9.37 -6.64 -10.97
C SER A 121 -8.57 -5.76 -11.92
N ARG A 122 -8.77 -5.90 -13.24
CA ARG A 122 -8.14 -5.06 -14.29
C ARG A 122 -8.22 -3.57 -13.93
N TYR A 123 -7.24 -3.08 -13.18
CA TYR A 123 -7.10 -1.68 -12.74
C TYR A 123 -6.35 -0.87 -13.81
N ASP A 124 -6.11 -1.47 -14.97
CA ASP A 124 -5.32 -0.97 -16.08
C ASP A 124 -6.24 -0.91 -17.30
N ASP A 125 -7.08 0.13 -17.35
CA ASP A 125 -7.82 0.60 -18.54
C ASP A 125 -8.53 1.94 -18.25
N ARG A 126 -7.98 2.80 -17.38
CA ARG A 126 -8.43 4.19 -17.18
C ARG A 126 -7.28 5.14 -16.88
#